data_AF-A0A926LIZ3-F1
#
_entry.id   AF-A0A926LIZ3-F1
#
_cell.length_a   1.000
_cell.length_b   1.000
_cell.length_c   1.000
_cell.angle_alpha   90.00
_cell.angle_beta   90.00
_cell.angle_gamma   90.00
#
_symmetry.space_group_name_H-M   'P 1'
#
loop_
_entity.id
_entity.type
_entity.pdbx_description
1 polymer ?
#
loop_
_entity_poly.entity_id
_entity_poly.type
_entity_poly.pdbx_seq_one_letter_code
_entity_poly.pdbx_strand_id
1 'polypeptide(L)'
;MSSISGMRGFLASSIGATCAAALALPLTPPAAAATTRAVPTAEAATTAAPHTGPDLAGSTQSLPLAPLPGTRSRGSTAPAEPAEPPDQGLPRRDVHRFSLVGVVWDDPDTELHGTVQVRTRSVETGAWSGWQDIETHNGEHAADPDTTERASGRVRGSTAPLWVGDSDGVEVRVRAEPPTHHAGHQPPHDATHHPGHQVDHDADHRVDETGRGTRTLPATPVLPTGLRLELVDPGGPEPAVRPAPLTRGTRADAPAGTALTAEVTAASAANAELAPLGALEIPELGAAETRKELLALRADELTAEQQTKPYIGPRPRIVTRRGWGADEKWREKKFVYTSKVKAAFVHHTASGNGYKCAQAPSVIRGIYRYHVMSMGWRDVGYNFLVDKCGNIYEGRAGGVAKPVLGAHTLGFNTNSMGIALLGSYGKTKPSAAAVEAVSRLTAWKLGLFGANPRGKTYLKSGGGNLYQKGKNVRLNVISGHRDGYATECPGKQLYGKLDDTRSTAADFQGR
;
A
#
# COMPACT_ATOMS: atom_id res chain seq x y z
N MET A 1 27.15 40.84 -30.28
CA MET A 1 26.59 42.20 -30.20
C MET A 1 25.50 42.34 -31.25
N SER A 2 24.42 43.01 -30.86
CA SER A 2 23.36 43.63 -31.67
C SER A 2 22.31 42.75 -32.37
N SER A 3 21.22 42.58 -31.63
CA SER A 3 19.83 42.53 -32.08
C SER A 3 19.45 43.77 -32.89
N ILE A 4 18.61 43.62 -33.93
CA ILE A 4 17.70 44.67 -34.39
C ILE A 4 16.29 44.10 -34.59
N SER A 5 15.36 44.86 -34.03
CA SER A 5 13.92 44.72 -33.91
C SER A 5 13.20 45.17 -35.18
N GLY A 6 12.02 44.60 -35.46
CA GLY A 6 11.10 45.07 -36.49
C GLY A 6 9.67 44.75 -36.09
N MET A 7 8.89 45.79 -35.78
CA MET A 7 7.55 45.72 -35.19
C MET A 7 6.53 46.42 -36.12
N ARG A 8 5.30 45.86 -36.15
CA ARG A 8 3.99 46.47 -36.45
C ARG A 8 3.46 46.55 -37.89
N GLY A 9 2.19 46.17 -38.02
CA GLY A 9 1.29 46.58 -39.11
C GLY A 9 -0.02 45.76 -39.16
N PHE A 10 -1.08 46.26 -38.51
CA PHE A 10 -2.46 45.75 -38.54
C PHE A 10 -3.10 45.89 -39.94
N LEU A 11 -3.98 44.96 -40.32
CA LEU A 11 -5.14 45.23 -41.19
C LEU A 11 -6.27 44.23 -40.90
N ALA A 12 -7.43 44.77 -40.52
CA ALA A 12 -8.69 44.06 -40.38
C ALA A 12 -9.42 43.99 -41.73
N SER A 13 -10.15 42.90 -41.99
CA SER A 13 -11.31 42.95 -42.87
C SER A 13 -12.30 41.82 -42.56
N SER A 14 -13.52 42.24 -42.32
CA SER A 14 -14.73 41.48 -42.03
C SER A 14 -15.61 41.41 -43.29
N ILE A 15 -16.13 40.23 -43.62
CA ILE A 15 -17.33 40.11 -44.49
C ILE A 15 -18.23 39.03 -43.89
N GLY A 16 -19.44 39.43 -43.51
CA GLY A 16 -20.54 38.54 -43.15
C GLY A 16 -21.36 38.14 -44.36
N ALA A 17 -22.10 37.03 -44.22
CA ALA A 17 -23.24 36.72 -45.06
C ALA A 17 -24.28 35.96 -44.22
N THR A 18 -25.40 36.64 -44.02
CA THR A 18 -26.65 36.20 -43.41
C THR A 18 -27.54 35.56 -44.49
N CYS A 19 -28.28 34.49 -44.16
CA CYS A 19 -29.62 34.28 -44.74
C CYS A 19 -30.48 33.29 -43.91
N ALA A 20 -31.72 33.76 -43.67
CA ALA A 20 -32.92 33.17 -43.07
C ALA A 20 -33.43 31.92 -43.82
N ALA A 21 -34.47 31.16 -43.44
CA ALA A 21 -35.29 30.85 -42.24
C ALA A 21 -36.31 29.80 -42.73
N ALA A 22 -36.83 28.91 -41.86
CA ALA A 22 -38.21 28.40 -41.95
C ALA A 22 -38.58 27.58 -40.70
N LEU A 23 -39.68 27.99 -40.06
CA LEU A 23 -40.36 27.36 -38.93
C LEU A 23 -41.21 26.14 -39.37
N ALA A 24 -41.38 25.19 -38.45
CA ALA A 24 -42.65 24.47 -38.29
C ALA A 24 -42.82 23.99 -36.84
N LEU A 25 -43.87 24.49 -36.18
CA LEU A 25 -44.43 24.06 -34.89
C LEU A 25 -45.47 22.95 -35.09
N PRO A 26 -45.78 22.17 -34.05
CA PRO A 26 -47.20 21.97 -33.73
C PRO A 26 -47.54 22.05 -32.24
N LEU A 27 -48.45 22.98 -31.95
CA LEU A 27 -49.71 22.89 -31.16
C LEU A 27 -49.76 21.98 -29.92
N THR A 28 -49.95 22.63 -28.77
CA THR A 28 -50.46 22.07 -27.50
C THR A 28 -51.99 22.25 -27.37
N PRO A 29 -52.71 21.38 -26.65
CA PRO A 29 -54.07 21.63 -26.16
C PRO A 29 -54.09 22.16 -24.70
N PRO A 30 -55.20 22.77 -24.23
CA PRO A 30 -55.20 23.70 -23.11
C PRO A 30 -55.42 23.05 -21.73
N ALA A 31 -54.91 23.74 -20.70
CA ALA A 31 -55.16 23.46 -19.29
C ALA A 31 -56.50 24.02 -18.82
N ALA A 32 -57.23 23.25 -18.02
CA ALA A 32 -58.35 23.73 -17.20
C ALA A 32 -57.83 24.10 -15.80
N ALA A 33 -58.20 25.28 -15.33
CA ALA A 33 -57.93 25.77 -13.98
C ALA A 33 -59.05 25.40 -13.02
N ALA A 34 -58.73 24.97 -11.79
CA ALA A 34 -59.57 25.22 -10.63
C ALA A 34 -58.82 25.07 -9.28
N THR A 35 -58.83 26.20 -8.57
CA THR A 35 -58.89 26.37 -7.10
C THR A 35 -57.67 26.09 -6.23
N THR A 36 -57.21 27.22 -5.70
CA THR A 36 -56.33 27.48 -4.57
C THR A 36 -56.84 26.89 -3.25
N ARG A 37 -55.92 26.32 -2.46
CA ARG A 37 -55.94 26.43 -0.99
C ARG A 37 -54.51 26.52 -0.48
N ALA A 38 -54.20 27.63 0.18
CA ALA A 38 -52.92 27.89 0.81
C ALA A 38 -52.88 27.37 2.26
N VAL A 39 -51.65 27.36 2.82
CA VAL A 39 -51.21 27.27 4.24
C VAL A 39 -50.56 25.92 4.62
N PRO A 40 -49.40 25.87 5.34
CA PRO A 40 -48.21 26.73 5.34
C PRO A 40 -46.89 25.94 5.11
N THR A 41 -45.80 26.67 4.88
CA THR A 41 -44.42 26.18 4.77
C THR A 41 -43.88 25.62 6.09
N ALA A 42 -43.36 24.39 6.06
CA ALA A 42 -42.37 23.88 7.01
C ALA A 42 -41.23 23.24 6.19
N GLU A 43 -40.00 23.63 6.47
CA GLU A 43 -38.77 23.21 5.79
C GLU A 43 -38.68 21.68 5.69
N ALA A 44 -38.79 21.17 4.47
CA ALA A 44 -38.46 19.79 4.17
C ALA A 44 -36.94 19.65 4.14
N ALA A 45 -36.41 19.06 5.21
CA ALA A 45 -35.10 18.43 5.20
C ALA A 45 -35.02 17.47 4.01
N THR A 46 -34.12 17.74 3.07
CA THR A 46 -33.84 16.87 1.93
C THR A 46 -33.23 15.57 2.45
N THR A 47 -34.09 14.58 2.72
CA THR A 47 -33.69 13.17 2.75
C THR A 47 -33.09 12.81 1.40
N ALA A 48 -31.77 12.70 1.36
CA ALA A 48 -31.06 12.12 0.23
C ALA A 48 -31.56 10.67 0.04
N ALA A 49 -32.18 10.41 -1.11
CA ALA A 49 -32.55 9.07 -1.51
C ALA A 49 -31.28 8.20 -1.64
N PRO A 50 -31.34 6.88 -1.32
CA PRO A 50 -30.18 6.02 -1.46
C PRO A 50 -29.82 5.88 -2.94
N HIS A 51 -28.61 6.30 -3.29
CA HIS A 51 -28.01 6.07 -4.60
C HIS A 51 -27.97 4.56 -4.87
N THR A 52 -28.82 4.10 -5.78
CA THR A 52 -28.90 2.71 -6.25
C THR A 52 -28.35 2.64 -7.67
N GLY A 53 -27.02 2.61 -7.75
CA GLY A 53 -26.24 2.23 -8.91
C GLY A 53 -24.89 1.70 -8.43
N PRO A 54 -24.27 0.69 -9.08
CA PRO A 54 -22.96 0.23 -8.66
C PRO A 54 -21.93 1.31 -9.00
N ASP A 55 -21.49 2.06 -8.01
CA ASP A 55 -20.32 2.93 -8.16
C ASP A 55 -19.08 2.04 -8.38
N LEU A 56 -18.79 1.78 -9.65
CA LEU A 56 -17.66 0.93 -10.05
C LEU A 56 -16.31 1.53 -9.61
N ALA A 57 -16.24 2.84 -9.39
CA ALA A 57 -15.01 3.56 -9.04
C ALA A 57 -14.53 3.34 -7.59
N GLY A 58 -15.37 2.78 -6.71
CA GLY A 58 -15.12 2.72 -5.27
C GLY A 58 -15.03 4.10 -4.62
N SER A 59 -14.77 4.17 -3.31
CA SER A 59 -14.72 5.42 -2.56
C SER A 59 -13.81 5.34 -1.34
N THR A 60 -13.42 6.51 -0.81
CA THR A 60 -12.69 6.64 0.45
C THR A 60 -13.43 7.67 1.29
N GLN A 61 -13.94 7.26 2.44
CA GLN A 61 -14.57 8.14 3.42
C GLN A 61 -13.62 8.33 4.61
N SER A 62 -13.15 9.57 4.80
CA SER A 62 -12.27 9.94 5.91
C SER A 62 -13.10 10.58 7.04
N LEU A 63 -13.01 10.03 8.24
CA LEU A 63 -13.79 10.46 9.41
C LEU A 63 -12.87 10.87 10.56
N PRO A 64 -12.89 12.12 11.03
CA PRO A 64 -12.03 12.56 12.13
C PRO A 64 -12.38 11.84 13.43
N LEU A 65 -11.36 11.38 14.15
CA LEU A 65 -11.53 10.77 15.47
C LEU A 65 -11.57 11.86 16.54
N ALA A 66 -12.53 11.75 17.44
CA ALA A 66 -12.72 12.68 18.55
C ALA A 66 -12.64 11.94 19.88
N PRO A 67 -12.37 12.63 21.00
CA PRO A 67 -12.48 12.03 22.33
C PRO A 67 -13.85 11.36 22.53
N LEU A 68 -13.83 10.09 22.91
CA LEU A 68 -15.01 9.33 23.28
C LEU A 68 -15.47 9.76 24.67
N PRO A 69 -16.79 9.86 24.93
CA PRO A 69 -17.31 10.10 26.27
C PRO A 69 -16.82 8.99 27.19
N GLY A 70 -16.03 9.34 28.22
CA GLY A 70 -15.43 8.36 29.11
C GLY A 70 -16.49 7.44 29.74
N THR A 71 -16.26 6.13 29.71
CA THR A 71 -17.01 5.17 30.53
C THR A 71 -16.63 5.42 31.99
N ARG A 72 -17.27 6.40 32.63
CA ARG A 72 -17.17 6.55 34.08
C ARG A 72 -17.76 5.29 34.71
N SER A 73 -16.91 4.47 35.32
CA SER A 73 -17.37 3.46 36.27
C SER A 73 -18.15 4.19 37.35
N ARG A 74 -19.46 4.00 37.35
CA ARG A 74 -20.41 4.73 38.18
C ARG A 74 -20.31 4.15 39.60
N GLY A 75 -19.39 4.68 40.41
CA GLY A 75 -19.37 4.42 41.86
C GLY A 75 -18.01 4.19 42.52
N SER A 76 -17.04 5.10 42.39
CA SER A 76 -15.88 5.12 43.30
C SER A 76 -15.64 6.52 43.83
N THR A 77 -15.64 6.67 45.15
CA THR A 77 -15.37 7.90 45.92
C THR A 77 -13.88 8.04 46.28
N ALA A 78 -12.97 7.45 45.49
CA ALA A 78 -11.54 7.57 45.71
C ALA A 78 -10.97 8.91 45.20
N PRO A 79 -9.85 9.42 45.75
CA PRO A 79 -9.19 10.63 45.26
C PRO A 79 -8.86 10.52 43.78
N ALA A 80 -8.96 11.63 43.05
CA ALA A 80 -8.73 11.67 41.61
C ALA A 80 -7.28 11.29 41.26
N GLU A 81 -7.09 10.05 40.81
CA GLU A 81 -5.97 9.65 39.95
C GLU A 81 -5.86 10.65 38.77
N PRO A 82 -4.65 10.89 38.21
CA PRO A 82 -4.52 11.64 36.97
C PRO A 82 -5.45 11.02 35.92
N ALA A 83 -6.38 11.82 35.39
CA ALA A 83 -7.36 11.30 34.43
C ALA A 83 -6.62 10.68 33.23
N GLU A 84 -6.82 9.39 32.98
CA GLU A 84 -6.32 8.77 31.76
C GLU A 84 -6.82 9.59 30.55
N PRO A 85 -5.96 9.87 29.56
CA PRO A 85 -6.39 10.59 28.37
C PRO A 85 -7.56 9.84 27.72
N PRO A 86 -8.66 10.53 27.39
CA PRO A 86 -9.85 9.86 26.87
C PRO A 86 -9.51 9.13 25.56
N ASP A 87 -9.98 7.88 25.44
CA ASP A 87 -9.98 7.12 24.18
C ASP A 87 -10.45 8.05 23.05
N GLN A 88 -9.76 8.05 21.90
CA GLN A 88 -10.26 8.73 20.69
C GLN A 88 -10.99 7.73 19.80
N GLY A 89 -12.04 8.14 19.09
CA GLY A 89 -12.76 7.20 18.25
C GLY A 89 -14.06 7.71 17.66
N LEU A 90 -14.87 6.76 17.20
CA LEU A 90 -16.23 6.98 16.70
C LEU A 90 -17.17 5.97 17.36
N PRO A 91 -18.27 6.42 18.02
CA PRO A 91 -19.34 5.50 18.40
C PRO A 91 -20.02 4.89 17.17
N ARG A 92 -20.77 3.81 17.40
CA ARG A 92 -21.54 3.11 16.36
C ARG A 92 -22.32 4.09 15.50
N ARG A 93 -22.15 3.96 14.19
CA ARG A 93 -22.87 4.76 13.20
C ARG A 93 -22.98 4.01 11.89
N ASP A 94 -24.00 4.39 11.11
CA ASP A 94 -24.12 4.02 9.70
C ASP A 94 -23.16 4.88 8.87
N VAL A 95 -22.60 4.28 7.81
CA VAL A 95 -21.63 4.89 6.90
C VAL A 95 -21.88 4.41 5.47
N HIS A 96 -21.19 5.01 4.50
CA HIS A 96 -21.18 4.44 3.15
C HIS A 96 -20.55 3.04 3.18
N ARG A 97 -20.89 2.20 2.19
CA ARG A 97 -20.30 0.85 2.10
C ARG A 97 -18.78 0.93 2.00
N PHE A 98 -18.11 -0.01 2.65
CA PHE A 98 -16.66 -0.15 2.64
C PHE A 98 -16.28 -1.62 2.82
N SER A 99 -15.04 -1.98 2.54
CA SER A 99 -14.52 -3.33 2.79
C SER A 99 -13.14 -3.37 3.43
N LEU A 100 -12.48 -2.23 3.51
CA LEU A 100 -11.18 -2.07 4.15
C LEU A 100 -11.19 -0.85 5.05
N VAL A 101 -10.48 -0.94 6.18
CA VAL A 101 -10.33 0.15 7.14
C VAL A 101 -8.87 0.37 7.48
N GLY A 102 -8.52 1.61 7.80
CA GLY A 102 -7.25 1.99 8.38
C GLY A 102 -7.39 3.28 9.16
N VAL A 103 -6.39 3.64 9.96
CA VAL A 103 -6.34 4.92 10.67
C VAL A 103 -5.09 5.67 10.21
N VAL A 104 -5.25 6.95 9.87
CA VAL A 104 -4.17 7.84 9.44
C VAL A 104 -4.06 9.05 10.36
N TRP A 105 -2.90 9.68 10.38
CA TRP A 105 -2.62 10.93 11.11
C TRP A 105 -1.69 11.85 10.31
N ASP A 106 -1.56 13.10 10.74
CA ASP A 106 -0.95 14.15 9.92
C ASP A 106 0.56 13.99 9.74
N ASP A 107 1.29 13.73 10.82
CA ASP A 107 2.76 13.60 10.78
C ASP A 107 3.21 12.15 10.54
N PRO A 108 3.81 11.82 9.38
CA PRO A 108 4.31 10.49 9.07
C PRO A 108 5.56 10.08 9.87
N ASP A 109 6.18 10.98 10.62
CA ASP A 109 7.32 10.69 11.50
C ASP A 109 6.90 10.43 12.96
N THR A 110 5.64 10.72 13.31
CA THR A 110 5.10 10.41 14.64
C THR A 110 4.60 8.95 14.68
N GLU A 111 5.10 8.15 15.62
CA GLU A 111 4.59 6.80 15.88
C GLU A 111 3.33 6.81 16.76
N LEU A 112 2.39 5.90 16.49
CA LEU A 112 1.23 5.67 17.35
C LEU A 112 1.59 4.62 18.41
N HIS A 113 1.82 5.08 19.63
CA HIS A 113 2.00 4.20 20.80
C HIS A 113 0.65 3.94 21.48
N GLY A 114 0.05 2.79 21.18
CA GLY A 114 -1.29 2.48 21.66
C GLY A 114 -1.96 1.34 20.91
N THR A 115 -3.26 1.15 21.17
CA THR A 115 -4.09 0.15 20.50
C THR A 115 -5.15 0.81 19.66
N VAL A 116 -5.33 0.33 18.43
CA VAL A 116 -6.44 0.70 17.54
C VAL A 116 -7.34 -0.51 17.39
N GLN A 117 -8.62 -0.36 17.73
CA GLN A 117 -9.61 -1.43 17.62
C GLN A 117 -10.83 -0.97 16.84
N VAL A 118 -11.34 -1.84 16.00
CA VAL A 118 -12.52 -1.59 15.16
C VAL A 118 -13.51 -2.73 15.27
N ARG A 119 -14.80 -2.43 15.13
CA ARG A 119 -15.81 -3.41 14.78
C ARG A 119 -16.73 -2.84 13.71
N THR A 120 -17.24 -3.72 12.87
CA THR A 120 -18.00 -3.36 11.67
C THR A 120 -19.29 -4.14 11.60
N ARG A 121 -20.31 -3.56 10.94
CA ARG A 121 -21.55 -4.25 10.61
C ARG A 121 -21.47 -4.79 9.19
N SER A 122 -21.68 -6.10 9.04
CA SER A 122 -21.72 -6.76 7.74
C SER A 122 -23.00 -6.40 6.99
N VAL A 123 -22.88 -6.04 5.71
CA VAL A 123 -24.02 -5.80 4.82
C VAL A 123 -24.82 -7.09 4.58
N GLU A 124 -24.13 -8.22 4.46
CA GLU A 124 -24.75 -9.52 4.17
C GLU A 124 -25.61 -10.03 5.32
N THR A 125 -25.14 -9.87 6.57
CA THR A 125 -25.79 -10.47 7.75
C THR A 125 -26.50 -9.46 8.66
N GLY A 126 -26.20 -8.17 8.53
CA GLY A 126 -26.63 -7.13 9.46
C GLY A 126 -25.98 -7.22 10.86
N ALA A 127 -25.10 -8.20 11.09
CA ALA A 127 -24.47 -8.44 12.39
C ALA A 127 -23.20 -7.60 12.57
N TRP A 128 -22.96 -7.17 13.81
CA TRP A 128 -21.71 -6.55 14.21
C TRP A 128 -20.65 -7.61 14.54
N SER A 129 -19.43 -7.40 14.06
CA SER A 129 -18.27 -8.18 14.51
C SER A 129 -17.92 -7.90 15.97
N GLY A 130 -17.11 -8.79 16.56
CA GLY A 130 -16.33 -8.47 17.76
C GLY A 130 -15.29 -7.38 17.47
N TRP A 131 -14.68 -6.86 18.53
CA TRP A 131 -13.54 -5.95 18.37
C TRP A 131 -12.36 -6.67 17.72
N GLN A 132 -11.76 -6.01 16.73
CA GLN A 132 -10.58 -6.47 16.01
C GLN A 132 -9.48 -5.43 16.15
N ASP A 133 -8.27 -5.88 16.43
CA ASP A 133 -7.09 -5.01 16.50
C ASP A 133 -6.64 -4.66 15.07
N ILE A 134 -6.19 -3.43 14.88
CA ILE A 134 -5.49 -2.98 13.69
C ILE A 134 -4.02 -2.78 14.06
N GLU A 135 -3.11 -3.34 13.26
CA GLU A 135 -1.66 -3.20 13.47
C GLU A 135 -1.23 -1.73 13.36
N THR A 136 -0.67 -1.20 14.44
CA THR A 136 -0.32 0.22 14.60
C THR A 136 1.08 0.55 14.13
N HIS A 137 1.96 -0.45 14.04
CA HIS A 137 3.32 -0.29 13.54
C HIS A 137 3.33 -0.53 12.02
N ASN A 138 3.16 0.54 11.24
CA ASN A 138 3.22 0.52 9.77
C ASN A 138 4.19 1.57 9.18
N GLY A 139 4.88 2.36 10.02
CA GLY A 139 5.86 3.37 9.60
C GLY A 139 7.09 2.79 8.89
N GLU A 140 7.33 1.49 9.03
CA GLU A 140 8.37 0.70 8.36
C GLU A 140 8.09 0.49 6.87
N HIS A 141 6.82 0.51 6.47
CA HIS A 141 6.40 0.52 5.10
C HIS A 141 6.35 1.98 4.68
N ALA A 142 7.46 2.50 4.15
CA ALA A 142 7.54 3.90 3.72
C ALA A 142 8.58 4.08 2.62
N ALA A 143 8.45 5.19 1.90
CA ALA A 143 9.49 5.64 0.99
C ALA A 143 10.73 6.11 1.76
N ASP A 144 11.93 5.86 1.21
CA ASP A 144 13.18 6.24 1.87
C ASP A 144 13.27 7.77 2.06
N PRO A 145 13.91 8.28 3.13
CA PRO A 145 13.88 9.70 3.51
C PRO A 145 14.27 10.69 2.40
N ASP A 146 15.22 10.31 1.53
CA ASP A 146 15.74 11.20 0.47
C ASP A 146 14.99 11.07 -0.87
N THR A 147 13.86 10.37 -0.88
CA THR A 147 13.08 10.18 -2.12
C THR A 147 12.12 11.34 -2.36
N THR A 148 11.81 11.60 -3.64
CA THR A 148 10.78 12.58 -4.03
C THR A 148 9.40 12.23 -3.49
N GLU A 149 9.15 10.96 -3.18
CA GLU A 149 7.92 10.51 -2.53
C GLU A 149 7.82 11.02 -1.09
N ARG A 150 8.87 10.81 -0.29
CA ARG A 150 8.92 11.30 1.10
C ARG A 150 8.85 12.82 1.14
N ALA A 151 9.59 13.50 0.26
CA ALA A 151 9.63 14.96 0.20
C ALA A 151 8.35 15.62 -0.37
N SER A 152 7.32 14.85 -0.72
CA SER A 152 6.13 15.39 -1.39
C SER A 152 5.21 16.23 -0.48
N GLY A 153 5.37 16.15 0.84
CA GLY A 153 4.51 16.82 1.82
C GLY A 153 3.08 16.24 1.90
N ARG A 154 2.78 15.16 1.18
CA ARG A 154 1.46 14.50 1.14
C ARG A 154 1.39 13.24 2.00
N VAL A 155 2.54 12.70 2.42
CA VAL A 155 2.62 11.42 3.12
C VAL A 155 2.07 11.58 4.54
N ARG A 156 1.31 10.58 4.97
CA ARG A 156 0.69 10.52 6.31
C ARG A 156 1.18 9.31 7.09
N GLY A 157 1.17 9.43 8.41
CA GLY A 157 1.33 8.27 9.29
C GLY A 157 0.07 7.42 9.24
N SER A 158 0.21 6.12 9.48
CA SER A 158 -0.89 5.17 9.28
C SER A 158 -0.74 3.89 10.08
N THR A 159 -1.85 3.22 10.33
CA THR A 159 -1.89 1.80 10.67
C THR A 159 -1.79 0.94 9.40
N ALA A 160 -1.53 -0.36 9.55
CA ALA A 160 -1.75 -1.30 8.47
C ALA A 160 -3.24 -1.34 8.09
N PRO A 161 -3.59 -1.66 6.83
CA PRO A 161 -4.99 -1.79 6.43
C PRO A 161 -5.59 -3.11 6.93
N LEU A 162 -6.86 -3.11 7.36
CA LEU A 162 -7.61 -4.30 7.75
C LEU A 162 -8.76 -4.57 6.77
N TRP A 163 -8.82 -5.76 6.18
CA TRP A 163 -9.96 -6.21 5.38
C TRP A 163 -11.08 -6.72 6.28
N VAL A 164 -12.25 -6.10 6.18
CA VAL A 164 -13.43 -6.38 7.02
C VAL A 164 -14.60 -7.00 6.24
N GLY A 165 -14.48 -7.09 4.91
CA GLY A 165 -15.58 -7.50 4.02
C GLY A 165 -16.66 -6.41 3.88
N ASP A 166 -17.66 -6.65 3.03
CA ASP A 166 -18.70 -5.66 2.73
C ASP A 166 -19.45 -5.23 4.00
N SER A 167 -19.26 -3.96 4.38
CA SER A 167 -19.68 -3.39 5.65
C SER A 167 -20.31 -2.00 5.44
N ASP A 168 -21.30 -1.66 6.27
CA ASP A 168 -22.04 -0.38 6.19
C ASP A 168 -22.24 0.30 7.56
N GLY A 169 -21.61 -0.25 8.60
CA GLY A 169 -21.58 0.34 9.94
C GLY A 169 -20.20 0.16 10.56
N VAL A 170 -19.78 1.15 11.36
CA VAL A 170 -18.47 1.14 12.01
C VAL A 170 -18.49 1.72 13.42
N GLU A 171 -17.58 1.21 14.24
CA GLU A 171 -17.18 1.78 15.53
C GLU A 171 -15.68 1.56 15.70
N VAL A 172 -14.96 2.60 16.12
CA VAL A 172 -13.50 2.57 16.29
C VAL A 172 -13.13 3.21 17.62
N ARG A 173 -12.09 2.68 18.26
CA ARG A 173 -11.44 3.27 19.42
C ARG A 173 -9.93 3.18 19.29
N VAL A 174 -9.26 4.23 19.73
CA VAL A 174 -7.81 4.39 19.77
C VAL A 174 -7.46 4.74 21.20
N ARG A 175 -6.63 3.92 21.82
CA ARG A 175 -6.19 4.07 23.20
C ARG A 175 -4.70 4.29 23.24
N ALA A 176 -4.26 5.34 23.90
CA ALA A 176 -2.83 5.51 24.20
C ALA A 176 -2.37 4.37 25.13
N GLU A 177 -1.15 3.90 24.95
CA GLU A 177 -0.52 3.02 25.94
C GLU A 177 -0.30 3.80 27.24
N PRO A 178 -0.57 3.26 28.44
CA PRO A 178 -0.26 3.95 29.68
C PRO A 178 1.27 4.14 29.81
N PRO A 179 1.74 5.25 30.40
CA PRO A 179 3.18 5.47 30.59
C PRO A 179 3.77 4.36 31.46
N THR A 180 4.71 3.60 30.92
CA THR A 180 5.42 2.56 31.66
C THR A 180 6.39 3.21 32.65
N HIS A 181 6.16 3.04 33.95
CA HIS A 181 7.16 3.35 34.97
C HIS A 181 8.32 2.37 34.89
N HIS A 182 9.36 2.68 34.12
CA HIS A 182 10.62 1.96 34.20
C HIS A 182 11.30 2.31 35.55
N ALA A 183 11.03 1.52 36.58
CA ALA A 183 11.96 1.38 37.70
C ALA A 183 13.22 0.71 37.13
N GLY A 184 14.37 1.37 37.25
CA GLY A 184 15.64 0.88 36.71
C GLY A 184 15.92 -0.56 37.14
N HIS A 185 15.87 -1.48 36.19
CA HIS A 185 16.51 -2.78 36.29
C HIS A 185 17.65 -2.77 35.28
N GLN A 186 18.83 -2.50 35.82
CA GLN A 186 20.09 -2.72 35.14
C GLN A 186 20.22 -4.23 34.90
N PRO A 187 20.45 -4.70 33.66
CA PRO A 187 20.65 -6.12 33.41
C PRO A 187 21.94 -6.60 34.11
N PRO A 188 21.99 -7.83 34.65
CA PRO A 188 23.19 -8.35 35.27
C PRO A 188 24.27 -8.52 34.20
N HIS A 189 25.41 -7.86 34.41
CA HIS A 189 26.63 -8.12 33.65
C HIS A 189 27.18 -9.47 34.07
N ASP A 190 27.13 -10.45 33.18
CA ASP A 190 27.87 -11.70 33.32
C ASP A 190 29.17 -11.67 32.49
N ALA A 191 30.20 -12.24 33.08
CA ALA A 191 31.61 -11.88 32.96
C ALA A 191 32.40 -12.52 31.82
N THR A 192 33.53 -11.93 31.42
CA THR A 192 34.78 -12.69 31.11
C THR A 192 36.04 -11.87 31.40
N HIS A 193 36.89 -12.43 32.25
CA HIS A 193 38.31 -12.13 32.46
C HIS A 193 39.12 -12.07 31.15
N HIS A 194 40.10 -11.14 31.06
CA HIS A 194 41.48 -11.40 30.61
C HIS A 194 42.41 -10.30 31.19
N PRO A 195 43.66 -10.62 31.60
CA PRO A 195 44.50 -9.72 32.39
C PRO A 195 45.49 -8.90 31.55
N GLY A 196 45.86 -7.74 32.08
CA GLY A 196 47.16 -7.10 31.84
C GLY A 196 47.18 -5.93 30.84
N HIS A 197 47.08 -4.71 31.35
CA HIS A 197 48.18 -3.74 31.22
C HIS A 197 47.93 -2.53 32.12
N GLN A 198 48.87 -2.31 33.03
CA GLN A 198 49.01 -1.13 33.87
C GLN A 198 49.63 -0.02 33.03
N VAL A 199 48.97 1.14 32.97
CA VAL A 199 49.62 2.42 32.69
C VAL A 199 48.89 3.49 33.50
N ASP A 200 49.63 4.07 34.43
CA ASP A 200 49.24 5.21 35.25
C ASP A 200 49.06 6.46 34.38
N HIS A 201 48.02 7.25 34.64
CA HIS A 201 48.09 8.70 34.50
C HIS A 201 47.05 9.37 35.40
N ASP A 202 47.56 10.01 36.45
CA ASP A 202 46.92 11.06 37.22
C ASP A 202 46.52 12.23 36.33
N ALA A 203 45.29 12.71 36.49
CA ALA A 203 44.94 14.11 36.33
C ALA A 203 43.62 14.43 37.05
N ASP A 204 43.76 15.17 38.15
CA ASP A 204 42.74 15.95 38.83
C ASP A 204 41.78 16.66 37.85
N HIS A 205 40.47 16.54 38.06
CA HIS A 205 39.62 17.72 38.18
C HIS A 205 38.28 17.44 38.86
N ARG A 206 38.06 18.26 39.90
CA ARG A 206 36.87 18.42 40.72
C ARG A 206 35.60 18.60 39.88
N VAL A 207 34.50 18.00 40.32
CA VAL A 207 33.15 18.42 39.92
C VAL A 207 32.28 18.53 41.16
N ASP A 208 31.76 19.73 41.38
CA ASP A 208 30.87 20.12 42.46
C ASP A 208 29.57 19.30 42.47
N GLU A 209 29.22 18.80 43.64
CA GLU A 209 27.84 18.48 44.00
C GLU A 209 27.03 19.78 44.12
N THR A 210 26.17 20.08 43.15
CA THR A 210 24.89 20.79 43.39
C THR A 210 24.01 20.72 42.13
N GLY A 211 23.33 19.60 41.95
CA GLY A 211 22.33 19.43 40.90
C GLY A 211 21.10 18.74 41.46
N ARG A 212 20.18 19.52 42.06
CA ARG A 212 18.84 19.07 42.40
C ARG A 212 18.14 18.68 41.10
N GLY A 213 18.21 17.40 40.75
CA GLY A 213 17.59 16.84 39.54
C GLY A 213 16.09 17.12 39.56
N THR A 214 15.65 18.00 38.67
CA THR A 214 14.25 18.06 38.25
C THR A 214 13.94 16.73 37.62
N ARG A 215 13.20 15.89 38.35
CA ARG A 215 12.64 14.65 37.83
C ARG A 215 11.60 15.03 36.79
N THR A 216 12.01 15.14 35.52
CA THR A 216 11.08 15.29 34.41
C THR A 216 10.14 14.09 34.46
N LEU A 217 8.86 14.34 34.78
CA LEU A 217 7.84 13.31 34.67
C LEU A 217 7.85 12.80 33.21
N PRO A 218 7.79 11.48 32.96
CA PRO A 218 7.66 11.00 31.60
C PRO A 218 6.40 11.63 31.01
N ALA A 219 6.55 12.27 29.85
CA ALA A 219 5.41 12.81 29.12
C ALA A 219 4.43 11.67 28.88
N THR A 220 3.16 11.86 29.28
CA THR A 220 2.08 10.94 28.90
C THR A 220 2.15 10.74 27.38
N PRO A 221 2.22 9.50 26.88
CA PRO A 221 2.22 9.27 25.44
C PRO A 221 0.93 9.85 24.87
N VAL A 222 1.09 10.89 24.04
CA VAL A 222 0.00 11.59 23.39
C VAL A 222 -0.23 10.91 22.05
N LEU A 223 -1.48 10.55 21.77
CA LEU A 223 -1.86 10.05 20.45
C LEU A 223 -1.49 11.07 19.35
N PRO A 224 -1.14 10.62 18.14
CA PRO A 224 -0.82 11.52 17.03
C PRO A 224 -1.95 12.53 16.75
N THR A 225 -1.59 13.71 16.26
CA THR A 225 -2.57 14.73 15.87
C THR A 225 -3.24 14.39 14.54
N GLY A 226 -4.50 14.83 14.38
CA GLY A 226 -5.22 14.67 13.12
C GLY A 226 -5.64 13.23 12.81
N LEU A 227 -5.87 12.40 13.84
CA LEU A 227 -6.34 11.03 13.68
C LEU A 227 -7.66 10.98 12.89
N ARG A 228 -7.68 10.17 11.83
CA ARG A 228 -8.83 9.95 10.96
C ARG A 228 -8.99 8.46 10.68
N LEU A 229 -10.22 7.95 10.76
CA LEU A 229 -10.59 6.65 10.24
C LEU A 229 -10.82 6.75 8.73
N GLU A 230 -10.18 5.87 7.99
CA GLU A 230 -10.30 5.74 6.54
C GLU A 230 -11.13 4.50 6.25
N LEU A 231 -12.32 4.71 5.68
CA LEU A 231 -13.20 3.65 5.20
C LEU A 231 -13.06 3.55 3.69
N VAL A 232 -12.62 2.40 3.21
CA VAL A 232 -12.25 2.19 1.81
C VAL A 232 -13.20 1.19 1.17
N ASP A 233 -13.95 1.66 0.17
CA ASP A 233 -14.60 0.83 -0.82
C ASP A 233 -13.63 0.58 -1.99
N PRO A 234 -13.18 -0.67 -2.20
CA PRO A 234 -12.24 -1.00 -3.26
C PRO A 234 -12.82 -0.83 -4.68
N GLY A 235 -14.14 -0.63 -4.81
CA GLY A 235 -14.81 -0.56 -6.09
C GLY A 235 -14.89 -1.90 -6.80
N GLY A 236 -15.64 -1.91 -7.90
CA GLY A 236 -15.72 -3.05 -8.81
C GLY A 236 -14.52 -3.11 -9.75
N PRO A 237 -14.20 -4.27 -10.34
CA PRO A 237 -13.38 -4.26 -11.54
C PRO A 237 -14.10 -3.42 -12.62
N GLU A 238 -13.35 -2.61 -13.35
CA GLU A 238 -13.89 -1.96 -14.55
C GLU A 238 -14.46 -3.06 -15.47
N PRO A 239 -15.70 -2.95 -15.95
CA PRO A 239 -16.34 -4.04 -16.67
C PRO A 239 -15.52 -4.42 -17.89
N ALA A 240 -15.12 -5.69 -17.96
CA ALA A 240 -14.66 -6.28 -19.21
C ALA A 240 -15.84 -6.25 -20.19
N VAL A 241 -15.81 -5.33 -21.16
CA VAL A 241 -16.82 -5.29 -22.21
C VAL A 241 -16.71 -6.60 -22.98
N ARG A 242 -17.67 -7.51 -22.76
CA ARG A 242 -17.80 -8.74 -23.54
C ARG A 242 -17.97 -8.35 -25.01
N PRO A 243 -17.24 -8.96 -25.96
CA PRO A 243 -17.57 -8.80 -27.36
C PRO A 243 -19.02 -9.28 -27.56
N ALA A 244 -19.83 -8.48 -28.25
CA ALA A 244 -21.19 -8.84 -28.60
C ALA A 244 -21.19 -10.22 -29.32
N PRO A 245 -22.19 -11.08 -29.11
CA PRO A 245 -22.29 -12.32 -29.86
C PRO A 245 -22.33 -11.98 -31.35
N LEU A 246 -21.40 -12.56 -32.11
CA LEU A 246 -21.29 -12.39 -33.56
C LEU A 246 -22.59 -12.88 -34.22
N THR A 247 -23.51 -11.97 -34.51
CA THR A 247 -24.58 -12.21 -35.48
C THR A 247 -23.91 -12.35 -36.85
N ARG A 248 -23.91 -13.57 -37.37
CA ARG A 248 -23.36 -13.91 -38.68
C ARG A 248 -24.18 -13.22 -39.77
N GLY A 249 -23.63 -12.16 -40.36
CA GLY A 249 -24.17 -11.61 -41.60
C GLY A 249 -24.18 -10.09 -41.66
N THR A 250 -23.02 -9.49 -41.93
CA THR A 250 -22.77 -8.35 -42.83
C THR A 250 -21.38 -7.80 -42.53
N ARG A 251 -20.63 -7.48 -43.59
CA ARG A 251 -19.31 -6.86 -43.50
C ARG A 251 -19.53 -5.41 -43.08
N ALA A 252 -19.57 -5.16 -41.79
CA ALA A 252 -19.62 -3.84 -41.16
C ALA A 252 -18.51 -3.77 -40.11
N ASP A 253 -17.90 -2.60 -40.00
CA ASP A 253 -16.67 -2.30 -39.25
C ASP A 253 -16.55 -3.04 -37.92
N ALA A 254 -15.36 -3.59 -37.66
CA ALA A 254 -15.02 -4.17 -36.38
C ALA A 254 -15.35 -3.17 -35.25
N PRO A 255 -16.02 -3.58 -34.16
CA PRO A 255 -16.27 -2.67 -33.07
C PRO A 255 -14.92 -2.27 -32.49
N ALA A 256 -14.62 -0.97 -32.51
CA ALA A 256 -13.48 -0.39 -31.82
C ALA A 256 -13.57 -0.81 -30.35
N GLY A 257 -12.72 -1.74 -29.92
CA GLY A 257 -12.48 -1.96 -28.50
C GLY A 257 -12.12 -0.61 -27.90
N THR A 258 -12.79 -0.22 -26.80
CA THR A 258 -12.54 1.04 -26.10
C THR A 258 -11.03 1.22 -25.92
N ALA A 259 -10.50 2.29 -26.51
CA ALA A 259 -9.08 2.60 -26.45
C ALA A 259 -8.64 2.68 -24.99
N LEU A 260 -7.50 2.08 -24.68
CA LEU A 260 -6.89 2.19 -23.35
C LEU A 260 -6.62 3.66 -23.05
N THR A 261 -6.85 4.08 -21.80
CA THR A 261 -6.40 5.41 -21.36
C THR A 261 -4.88 5.52 -21.49
N ALA A 262 -4.35 6.74 -21.51
CA ALA A 262 -2.91 6.97 -21.59
C ALA A 262 -2.19 6.32 -20.39
N GLU A 263 -2.79 6.41 -19.20
CA GLU A 263 -2.25 5.87 -17.95
C GLU A 263 -2.21 4.33 -17.97
N VAL A 264 -3.28 3.68 -18.46
CA VAL A 264 -3.34 2.22 -18.63
C VAL A 264 -2.36 1.76 -19.71
N THR A 265 -2.28 2.48 -20.82
CA THR A 265 -1.32 2.21 -21.90
C THR A 265 0.10 2.28 -21.37
N ALA A 266 0.45 3.32 -20.61
CA ALA A 266 1.79 3.49 -20.04
C ALA A 266 2.15 2.38 -19.03
N ALA A 267 1.23 2.00 -18.15
CA ALA A 267 1.44 0.89 -17.21
C ALA A 267 1.63 -0.43 -17.95
N SER A 268 0.78 -0.72 -18.94
CA SER A 268 0.86 -1.96 -19.72
C SER A 268 2.11 -2.01 -20.60
N ALA A 269 2.52 -0.89 -21.20
CA ALA A 269 3.70 -0.82 -22.05
C ALA A 269 4.99 -1.11 -21.29
N ALA A 270 5.00 -0.94 -19.97
CA ALA A 270 6.14 -1.32 -19.13
C ALA A 270 6.44 -2.83 -19.16
N ASN A 271 5.45 -3.65 -19.55
CA ASN A 271 5.53 -5.11 -19.70
C ASN A 271 5.45 -5.58 -21.16
N ALA A 272 5.60 -4.68 -22.16
CA ALA A 272 5.37 -5.00 -23.57
C ALA A 272 6.26 -6.13 -24.13
N GLU A 273 7.43 -6.37 -23.53
CA GLU A 273 8.33 -7.46 -23.90
C GLU A 273 7.85 -8.83 -23.39
N LEU A 274 6.92 -8.86 -22.43
CA LEU A 274 6.44 -10.09 -21.76
C LEU A 274 4.99 -10.43 -22.11
N ALA A 275 4.17 -9.42 -22.40
CA ALA A 275 2.75 -9.59 -22.71
C ALA A 275 2.23 -8.46 -23.63
N PRO A 276 1.20 -8.72 -24.46
CA PRO A 276 0.58 -7.70 -25.28
C PRO A 276 0.03 -6.52 -24.48
N LEU A 277 -0.07 -5.34 -25.12
CA LEU A 277 -0.72 -4.18 -24.53
C LEU A 277 -2.15 -4.50 -24.07
N GLY A 278 -2.46 -4.13 -22.84
CA GLY A 278 -3.74 -4.38 -22.22
C GLY A 278 -3.95 -5.82 -21.74
N ALA A 279 -2.93 -6.68 -21.74
CA ALA A 279 -3.05 -8.03 -21.19
C ALA A 279 -3.44 -7.98 -19.70
N LEU A 280 -4.37 -8.85 -19.30
CA LEU A 280 -4.78 -9.02 -17.91
C LEU A 280 -3.77 -9.85 -17.12
N GLU A 281 -2.94 -10.62 -17.82
CA GLU A 281 -2.00 -11.56 -17.22
C GLU A 281 -0.77 -11.67 -18.10
N ILE A 282 0.36 -11.94 -17.46
CA ILE A 282 1.60 -12.36 -18.11
C ILE A 282 1.65 -13.89 -17.96
N PRO A 283 1.66 -14.66 -19.06
CA PRO A 283 1.47 -16.12 -19.02
C PRO A 283 2.67 -16.83 -18.39
N GLU A 284 2.47 -17.94 -17.68
CA GLU A 284 3.57 -18.76 -17.19
C GLU A 284 4.45 -19.27 -18.33
N LEU A 285 5.76 -19.40 -18.07
CA LEU A 285 6.71 -20.01 -18.99
C LEU A 285 7.40 -21.21 -18.34
N GLY A 286 7.71 -22.22 -19.16
CA GLY A 286 8.63 -23.29 -18.79
C GLY A 286 10.07 -22.80 -18.65
N ALA A 287 10.95 -23.67 -18.16
CA ALA A 287 12.35 -23.34 -17.93
C ALA A 287 13.10 -23.00 -19.24
N ALA A 288 12.76 -23.63 -20.37
CA ALA A 288 13.44 -23.37 -21.64
C ALA A 288 13.04 -22.01 -22.24
N GLU A 289 11.74 -21.71 -22.20
CA GLU A 289 11.17 -20.44 -22.67
C GLU A 289 11.67 -19.28 -21.82
N THR A 290 11.72 -19.46 -20.49
CA THR A 290 12.23 -18.43 -19.57
C THR A 290 13.70 -18.09 -19.85
N ARG A 291 14.53 -19.08 -20.20
CA ARG A 291 15.93 -18.85 -20.57
C ARG A 291 16.06 -18.07 -21.87
N LYS A 292 15.22 -18.35 -22.86
CA LYS A 292 15.17 -17.58 -24.12
C LYS A 292 14.73 -16.13 -23.84
N GLU A 293 13.70 -15.95 -23.01
CA GLU A 293 13.21 -14.64 -22.60
C GLU A 293 14.30 -13.83 -21.88
N LEU A 294 15.04 -14.44 -20.95
CA LEU A 294 16.17 -13.79 -20.26
C LEU A 294 17.21 -13.24 -21.25
N LEU A 295 17.61 -14.03 -22.26
CA LEU A 295 18.57 -13.60 -23.27
C LEU A 295 18.00 -12.46 -24.12
N ALA A 296 16.72 -12.53 -24.51
CA ALA A 296 16.07 -11.45 -25.26
C ALA A 296 16.03 -10.12 -24.48
N LEU A 297 15.81 -10.19 -23.17
CA LEU A 297 15.71 -9.00 -22.32
C LEU A 297 17.07 -8.43 -21.89
N ARG A 298 18.09 -9.27 -21.70
CA ARG A 298 19.30 -8.90 -20.96
C ARG A 298 20.61 -9.49 -21.49
N ALA A 299 20.68 -10.00 -22.71
CA ALA A 299 21.91 -10.60 -23.24
C ALA A 299 23.16 -9.73 -23.00
N ASP A 300 23.05 -8.42 -23.23
CA ASP A 300 24.15 -7.45 -23.11
C ASP A 300 24.62 -7.21 -21.67
N GLU A 301 23.82 -7.58 -20.68
CA GLU A 301 24.16 -7.43 -19.26
C GLU A 301 24.71 -8.73 -18.63
N LEU A 302 24.61 -9.85 -19.35
CA LEU A 302 25.01 -11.17 -18.87
C LEU A 302 26.44 -11.50 -19.31
N THR A 303 27.20 -12.13 -18.43
CA THR A 303 28.49 -12.74 -18.79
C THR A 303 28.29 -13.94 -19.73
N ALA A 304 29.33 -14.33 -20.47
CA ALA A 304 29.28 -15.51 -21.35
C ALA A 304 28.89 -16.80 -20.60
N GLU A 305 29.32 -16.96 -19.35
CA GLU A 305 28.90 -18.08 -18.51
C GLU A 305 27.40 -18.02 -18.16
N GLN A 306 26.90 -16.84 -17.79
CA GLN A 306 25.48 -16.66 -17.51
C GLN A 306 24.59 -16.85 -18.74
N GLN A 307 25.10 -16.51 -19.94
CA GLN A 307 24.36 -16.75 -21.19
C GLN A 307 24.27 -18.24 -21.52
N THR A 308 25.32 -19.02 -21.24
CA THR A 308 25.36 -20.46 -21.55
C THR A 308 24.64 -21.31 -20.51
N LYS A 309 24.72 -20.96 -19.22
CA LYS A 309 24.06 -21.67 -18.12
C LYS A 309 23.43 -20.68 -17.13
N PRO A 310 22.31 -20.04 -17.49
CA PRO A 310 21.62 -19.11 -16.59
C PRO A 310 20.97 -19.84 -15.41
N TYR A 311 21.24 -19.36 -14.21
CA TYR A 311 20.52 -19.76 -13.00
C TYR A 311 19.25 -18.91 -12.85
N ILE A 312 18.16 -19.34 -13.50
CA ILE A 312 16.87 -18.65 -13.49
C ILE A 312 15.73 -19.67 -13.36
N GLY A 313 14.79 -19.39 -12.45
CA GLY A 313 13.59 -20.21 -12.30
C GLY A 313 12.55 -19.93 -13.39
N PRO A 314 11.67 -20.90 -13.72
CA PRO A 314 10.57 -20.69 -14.66
C PRO A 314 9.76 -19.45 -14.29
N ARG A 315 9.43 -18.60 -15.26
CA ARG A 315 8.64 -17.40 -15.01
C ARG A 315 7.22 -17.79 -14.59
N PRO A 316 6.76 -17.42 -13.38
CA PRO A 316 5.39 -17.75 -12.98
C PRO A 316 4.37 -16.91 -13.78
N ARG A 317 3.12 -17.37 -13.79
CA ARG A 317 1.99 -16.54 -14.20
C ARG A 317 1.86 -15.35 -13.25
N ILE A 318 1.67 -14.14 -13.80
CA ILE A 318 1.50 -12.91 -13.02
C ILE A 318 0.24 -12.18 -13.50
N VAL A 319 -0.69 -11.89 -12.60
CA VAL A 319 -1.84 -11.03 -12.88
C VAL A 319 -1.35 -9.59 -12.97
N THR A 320 -1.58 -8.93 -14.11
CA THR A 320 -1.11 -7.55 -14.33
C THR A 320 -1.92 -6.57 -13.49
N ARG A 321 -1.44 -5.32 -13.41
CA ARG A 321 -2.22 -4.22 -12.82
C ARG A 321 -3.63 -4.09 -13.41
N ARG A 322 -3.76 -4.24 -14.73
CA ARG A 322 -5.07 -4.29 -15.37
C ARG A 322 -5.88 -5.51 -14.95
N GLY A 323 -5.24 -6.67 -14.83
CA GLY A 323 -5.89 -7.93 -14.42
C GLY A 323 -6.57 -7.88 -13.06
N TRP A 324 -6.00 -7.16 -12.09
CA TRP A 324 -6.64 -6.97 -10.78
C TRP A 324 -7.46 -5.67 -10.65
N GLY A 325 -7.49 -4.85 -11.70
CA GLY A 325 -8.30 -3.65 -11.80
C GLY A 325 -7.68 -2.41 -11.16
N ALA A 326 -6.37 -2.20 -11.30
CA ALA A 326 -5.72 -0.97 -10.86
C ALA A 326 -6.29 0.26 -11.58
N ASP A 327 -6.68 1.28 -10.82
CA ASP A 327 -6.96 2.60 -11.41
C ASP A 327 -5.65 3.37 -11.59
N GLU A 328 -5.11 3.34 -12.80
CA GLU A 328 -3.83 3.95 -13.12
C GLU A 328 -3.83 5.49 -13.06
N LYS A 329 -4.99 6.13 -12.89
CA LYS A 329 -5.09 7.59 -12.69
C LYS A 329 -4.61 8.02 -11.30
N TRP A 330 -4.56 7.11 -10.35
CA TRP A 330 -4.20 7.42 -8.96
C TRP A 330 -2.69 7.49 -8.75
N ARG A 331 -1.93 6.62 -9.41
CA ARG A 331 -0.47 6.60 -9.25
C ARG A 331 0.19 7.81 -9.91
N GLU A 332 1.41 8.09 -9.46
CA GLU A 332 2.31 8.99 -10.18
C GLU A 332 2.62 8.49 -11.59
N LYS A 333 2.74 9.44 -12.52
CA LYS A 333 2.92 9.13 -13.95
C LYS A 333 4.28 8.49 -14.24
N LYS A 334 5.34 8.93 -13.56
CA LYS A 334 6.73 8.50 -13.80
C LYS A 334 7.09 7.30 -12.95
N PHE A 335 7.60 6.26 -13.60
CA PHE A 335 8.22 5.09 -12.95
C PHE A 335 9.62 5.43 -12.45
N VAL A 336 10.03 4.77 -11.37
CA VAL A 336 11.36 4.94 -10.76
C VAL A 336 12.03 3.58 -10.67
N TYR A 337 13.28 3.52 -11.10
CA TYR A 337 14.06 2.28 -11.16
C TYR A 337 15.35 2.41 -10.36
N THR A 338 15.82 1.29 -9.84
CA THR A 338 17.15 1.14 -9.25
C THR A 338 18.07 0.46 -10.27
N SER A 339 19.32 0.17 -9.92
CA SER A 339 20.24 -0.46 -10.88
C SER A 339 19.97 -1.96 -11.08
N LYS A 340 19.61 -2.68 -10.02
CA LYS A 340 19.32 -4.13 -10.06
C LYS A 340 18.52 -4.59 -8.85
N VAL A 341 17.93 -5.78 -8.89
CA VAL A 341 17.36 -6.43 -7.70
C VAL A 341 18.39 -7.39 -7.10
N LYS A 342 18.91 -7.06 -5.92
CA LYS A 342 19.90 -7.88 -5.19
C LYS A 342 19.27 -8.76 -4.11
N ALA A 343 18.11 -8.35 -3.60
CA ALA A 343 17.40 -9.04 -2.53
C ALA A 343 15.88 -8.94 -2.71
N ALA A 344 15.17 -9.89 -2.11
CA ALA A 344 13.74 -9.87 -1.93
C ALA A 344 13.42 -9.72 -0.44
N PHE A 345 12.56 -8.76 -0.08
CA PHE A 345 11.97 -8.66 1.25
C PHE A 345 10.56 -9.25 1.21
N VAL A 346 10.32 -10.27 2.02
CA VAL A 346 9.01 -10.90 2.20
C VAL A 346 8.27 -10.21 3.33
N HIS A 347 7.03 -9.84 3.04
CA HIS A 347 6.11 -9.10 3.88
C HIS A 347 4.81 -9.87 4.06
N HIS A 348 4.04 -9.49 5.08
CA HIS A 348 2.59 -9.67 5.06
C HIS A 348 1.90 -8.32 4.92
N THR A 349 0.60 -8.28 4.63
CA THR A 349 -0.16 -7.02 4.60
C THR A 349 -0.79 -6.66 5.94
N ALA A 350 -0.75 -7.57 6.91
CA ALA A 350 -1.46 -7.49 8.19
C ALA A 350 -2.99 -7.31 8.06
N SER A 351 -3.55 -7.58 6.88
CA SER A 351 -4.94 -7.24 6.54
C SER A 351 -5.99 -8.26 6.95
N GLY A 352 -5.63 -9.28 7.72
CA GLY A 352 -6.51 -10.39 8.08
C GLY A 352 -6.69 -11.42 6.96
N ASN A 353 -7.13 -12.62 7.34
CA ASN A 353 -7.16 -13.79 6.44
C ASN A 353 -8.58 -14.18 5.97
N GLY A 354 -9.60 -13.40 6.33
CA GLY A 354 -11.02 -13.71 6.14
C GLY A 354 -11.54 -13.60 4.71
N TYR A 355 -10.76 -13.05 3.78
CA TYR A 355 -11.16 -12.89 2.38
C TYR A 355 -11.18 -14.23 1.61
N LYS A 356 -12.07 -14.37 0.62
CA LYS A 356 -12.09 -15.49 -0.34
C LYS A 356 -11.05 -15.27 -1.44
N CYS A 357 -10.48 -16.31 -2.06
CA CYS A 357 -9.50 -16.13 -3.16
C CYS A 357 -10.01 -15.20 -4.26
N ALA A 358 -11.29 -15.31 -4.65
CA ALA A 358 -11.91 -14.45 -5.64
C ALA A 358 -11.98 -12.96 -5.24
N GLN A 359 -11.85 -12.65 -3.96
CA GLN A 359 -11.79 -11.28 -3.43
C GLN A 359 -10.36 -10.71 -3.42
N ALA A 360 -9.32 -11.50 -3.70
CA ALA A 360 -7.93 -11.01 -3.68
C ALA A 360 -7.72 -9.74 -4.54
N PRO A 361 -8.25 -9.63 -5.77
CA PRO A 361 -8.18 -8.38 -6.52
C PRO A 361 -8.82 -7.18 -5.79
N SER A 362 -9.94 -7.38 -5.10
CA SER A 362 -10.61 -6.32 -4.33
C SER A 362 -9.79 -5.92 -3.09
N VAL A 363 -9.16 -6.89 -2.41
CA VAL A 363 -8.24 -6.61 -1.31
C VAL A 363 -7.08 -5.74 -1.81
N ILE A 364 -6.49 -6.11 -2.95
CA ILE A 364 -5.37 -5.36 -3.56
C ILE A 364 -5.80 -3.95 -3.97
N ARG A 365 -6.97 -3.78 -4.60
CA ARG A 365 -7.51 -2.44 -4.92
C ARG A 365 -7.74 -1.59 -3.67
N GLY A 366 -8.24 -2.19 -2.59
CA GLY A 366 -8.42 -1.51 -1.31
C GLY A 366 -7.10 -1.05 -0.71
N ILE A 367 -6.08 -1.90 -0.67
CA ILE A 367 -4.72 -1.55 -0.22
C ILE A 367 -4.13 -0.46 -1.11
N TYR A 368 -4.26 -0.58 -2.43
CA TYR A 368 -3.78 0.43 -3.38
C TYR A 368 -4.43 1.79 -3.15
N ARG A 369 -5.76 1.84 -3.01
CA ARG A 369 -6.51 3.06 -2.68
C ARG A 369 -6.08 3.64 -1.35
N TYR A 370 -5.91 2.82 -0.31
CA TYR A 370 -5.44 3.27 0.99
C TYR A 370 -4.03 3.88 0.91
N HIS A 371 -3.08 3.23 0.24
CA HIS A 371 -1.72 3.74 0.07
C HIS A 371 -1.71 5.09 -0.66
N VAL A 372 -2.48 5.24 -1.74
CA VAL A 372 -2.43 6.47 -2.55
C VAL A 372 -3.32 7.58 -1.99
N MET A 373 -4.60 7.29 -1.72
CA MET A 373 -5.59 8.30 -1.35
C MET A 373 -5.51 8.68 0.12
N SER A 374 -5.31 7.69 0.99
CA SER A 374 -5.29 7.92 2.44
C SER A 374 -3.89 8.22 2.94
N MET A 375 -2.86 7.50 2.47
CA MET A 375 -1.48 7.68 2.95
C MET A 375 -0.64 8.63 2.09
N GLY A 376 -1.14 9.03 0.91
CA GLY A 376 -0.47 10.00 0.04
C GLY A 376 0.73 9.46 -0.74
N TRP A 377 0.84 8.13 -0.88
CA TRP A 377 1.95 7.50 -1.60
C TRP A 377 1.79 7.61 -3.11
N ARG A 378 2.88 7.41 -3.83
CA ARG A 378 2.91 7.50 -5.30
C ARG A 378 2.23 6.32 -5.98
N ASP A 379 2.18 5.17 -5.32
CA ASP A 379 1.57 3.92 -5.80
C ASP A 379 1.49 2.94 -4.61
N VAL A 380 1.01 1.71 -4.84
CA VAL A 380 1.21 0.61 -3.88
C VAL A 380 2.70 0.39 -3.61
N GLY A 381 3.07 0.15 -2.35
CA GLY A 381 4.49 0.15 -1.93
C GLY A 381 5.27 -1.12 -2.30
N TYR A 382 4.56 -2.23 -2.49
CA TYR A 382 5.16 -3.54 -2.81
C TYR A 382 5.33 -3.72 -4.31
N ASN A 383 6.41 -4.36 -4.74
CA ASN A 383 6.61 -4.72 -6.15
C ASN A 383 5.65 -5.84 -6.58
N PHE A 384 5.37 -6.79 -5.69
CA PHE A 384 4.48 -7.90 -5.93
C PHE A 384 3.59 -8.17 -4.72
N LEU A 385 2.40 -8.69 -4.98
CA LEU A 385 1.52 -9.24 -3.96
C LEU A 385 1.22 -10.70 -4.28
N VAL A 386 1.04 -11.51 -3.25
CA VAL A 386 0.68 -12.93 -3.37
C VAL A 386 -0.53 -13.19 -2.50
N ASP A 387 -1.54 -13.90 -3.00
CA ASP A 387 -2.68 -14.31 -2.17
C ASP A 387 -2.45 -15.68 -1.50
N LYS A 388 -3.28 -16.01 -0.51
CA LYS A 388 -3.25 -17.33 0.16
C LYS A 388 -3.55 -18.53 -0.76
N CYS A 389 -3.88 -18.28 -2.03
CA CYS A 389 -4.25 -19.28 -3.03
C CYS A 389 -3.15 -19.46 -4.08
N GLY A 390 -2.03 -18.73 -3.95
CA GLY A 390 -0.85 -18.85 -4.82
C GLY A 390 -0.89 -17.96 -6.06
N ASN A 391 -1.88 -17.06 -6.20
CA ASN A 391 -1.87 -16.09 -7.30
C ASN A 391 -0.83 -15.00 -7.02
N ILE A 392 -0.06 -14.64 -8.04
CA ILE A 392 0.94 -13.57 -8.01
C ILE A 392 0.40 -12.38 -8.78
N TYR A 393 0.50 -11.19 -8.19
CA TYR A 393 -0.01 -9.94 -8.74
C TYR A 393 1.15 -8.94 -8.90
N GLU A 394 1.16 -8.24 -10.03
CA GLU A 394 1.99 -7.06 -10.22
C GLU A 394 1.54 -5.96 -9.25
N GLY A 395 2.43 -5.50 -8.38
CA GLY A 395 2.19 -4.37 -7.48
C GLY A 395 2.58 -3.06 -8.14
N ARG A 396 3.64 -2.44 -7.63
CA ARG A 396 4.11 -1.12 -8.06
C ARG A 396 4.43 -1.05 -9.56
N ALA A 397 3.88 -0.05 -10.24
CA ALA A 397 3.97 0.10 -11.69
C ALA A 397 5.40 0.41 -12.17
N GLY A 398 5.73 -0.09 -13.35
CA GLY A 398 7.05 0.07 -13.98
C GLY A 398 7.58 -1.21 -14.63
N GLY A 399 6.86 -2.32 -14.52
CA GLY A 399 7.11 -3.55 -15.25
C GLY A 399 7.80 -4.63 -14.42
N VAL A 400 7.26 -5.85 -14.48
CA VAL A 400 7.60 -6.96 -13.58
C VAL A 400 9.02 -7.49 -13.79
N ALA A 401 9.63 -7.31 -14.96
CA ALA A 401 11.03 -7.70 -15.21
C ALA A 401 12.04 -6.61 -14.80
N LYS A 402 11.60 -5.35 -14.60
CA LYS A 402 12.48 -4.20 -14.32
C LYS A 402 12.75 -4.01 -12.81
N PRO A 403 13.88 -3.41 -12.41
CA PRO A 403 14.20 -3.14 -11.00
C PRO A 403 13.43 -1.90 -10.49
N VAL A 404 12.10 -1.98 -10.39
CA VAL A 404 11.25 -0.90 -9.91
C VAL A 404 11.56 -0.59 -8.44
N LEU A 405 11.85 0.67 -8.12
CA LEU A 405 12.06 1.12 -6.74
C LEU A 405 10.74 0.97 -5.96
N GLY A 406 10.74 0.25 -4.84
CA GLY A 406 9.58 0.09 -3.95
C GLY A 406 9.42 1.18 -2.88
N ALA A 407 8.46 0.98 -1.98
CA ALA A 407 8.26 1.73 -0.73
C ALA A 407 7.76 0.77 0.37
N HIS A 408 8.40 -0.39 0.47
CA HIS A 408 7.98 -1.52 1.30
C HIS A 408 8.90 -1.79 2.49
N THR A 409 10.15 -1.33 2.46
CA THR A 409 11.13 -1.54 3.53
C THR A 409 11.96 -0.29 3.69
N LEU A 410 11.58 0.54 4.65
CA LEU A 410 12.27 1.79 4.93
C LEU A 410 13.77 1.54 5.14
N GLY A 411 14.59 2.21 4.33
CA GLY A 411 16.04 2.05 4.33
C GLY A 411 16.59 0.98 3.39
N PHE A 412 15.75 0.10 2.83
CA PHE A 412 16.20 -0.95 1.91
C PHE A 412 15.36 -1.08 0.64
N ASN A 413 14.56 -0.07 0.29
CA ASN A 413 13.82 -0.05 -0.98
C ASN A 413 14.75 -0.07 -2.20
N THR A 414 15.93 0.55 -2.09
CA THR A 414 16.90 0.58 -3.19
C THR A 414 17.58 -0.76 -3.41
N ASN A 415 17.58 -1.23 -4.66
CA ASN A 415 18.16 -2.50 -5.11
C ASN A 415 17.55 -3.76 -4.47
N SER A 416 16.29 -3.68 -4.08
CA SER A 416 15.52 -4.82 -3.61
C SER A 416 14.16 -4.86 -4.28
N MET A 417 13.39 -5.91 -4.00
CA MET A 417 11.97 -5.97 -4.28
C MET A 417 11.19 -6.35 -3.02
N GLY A 418 9.97 -5.85 -2.89
CA GLY A 418 9.04 -6.23 -1.84
C GLY A 418 7.97 -7.17 -2.37
N ILE A 419 7.76 -8.28 -1.65
CA ILE A 419 6.68 -9.23 -1.90
C ILE A 419 5.77 -9.26 -0.68
N ALA A 420 4.52 -8.81 -0.82
CA ALA A 420 3.54 -8.86 0.26
C ALA A 420 2.59 -10.05 0.11
N LEU A 421 2.63 -10.98 1.06
CA LEU A 421 1.61 -12.01 1.17
C LEU A 421 0.36 -11.42 1.82
N LEU A 422 -0.76 -11.42 1.11
CA LEU A 422 -2.04 -10.92 1.61
C LEU A 422 -2.44 -11.72 2.86
N GLY A 423 -2.62 -11.01 3.97
CA GLY A 423 -3.07 -11.58 5.23
C GLY A 423 -2.19 -11.25 6.43
N SER A 424 -2.48 -11.93 7.56
CA SER A 424 -1.78 -11.77 8.84
C SER A 424 -1.22 -13.12 9.30
N TYR A 425 0.11 -13.21 9.35
CA TYR A 425 0.83 -14.48 9.59
C TYR A 425 1.63 -14.50 10.91
N GLY A 426 1.19 -13.72 11.90
CA GLY A 426 1.72 -13.79 13.27
C GLY A 426 1.46 -15.16 13.91
N LYS A 427 0.21 -15.60 13.87
CA LYS A 427 -0.24 -16.91 14.43
C LYS A 427 -0.77 -17.87 13.35
N THR A 428 -1.24 -17.35 12.23
CA THR A 428 -1.77 -18.15 11.12
C THR A 428 -0.65 -18.67 10.24
N LYS A 429 -0.66 -19.96 9.89
CA LYS A 429 0.29 -20.53 8.93
C LYS A 429 -0.04 -20.09 7.50
N PRO A 430 0.95 -19.67 6.69
CA PRO A 430 0.73 -19.48 5.26
C PRO A 430 0.40 -20.81 4.59
N SER A 431 -0.40 -20.77 3.52
CA SER A 431 -0.68 -21.96 2.72
C SER A 431 0.56 -22.41 1.96
N ALA A 432 0.64 -23.71 1.62
CA ALA A 432 1.73 -24.21 0.78
C ALA A 432 1.76 -23.52 -0.58
N ALA A 433 0.60 -23.29 -1.20
CA ALA A 433 0.48 -22.59 -2.47
C ALA A 433 1.05 -21.16 -2.42
N ALA A 434 0.81 -20.42 -1.34
CA ALA A 434 1.39 -19.10 -1.13
C ALA A 434 2.92 -19.13 -1.01
N VAL A 435 3.47 -20.04 -0.20
CA VAL A 435 4.92 -20.18 -0.01
C VAL A 435 5.61 -20.61 -1.31
N GLU A 436 4.99 -21.54 -2.06
CA GLU A 436 5.49 -21.95 -3.38
C GLU A 436 5.45 -20.80 -4.39
N ALA A 437 4.38 -19.99 -4.40
CA ALA A 437 4.27 -18.82 -5.27
C ALA A 437 5.39 -17.79 -4.97
N VAL A 438 5.69 -17.52 -3.70
CA VAL A 438 6.84 -16.69 -3.32
C VAL A 438 8.15 -17.31 -3.78
N SER A 439 8.30 -18.64 -3.67
CA SER A 439 9.50 -19.37 -4.11
C SER A 439 9.70 -19.28 -5.63
N ARG A 440 8.64 -19.50 -6.44
CA ARG A 440 8.68 -19.37 -7.91
C ARG A 440 8.98 -17.94 -8.34
N LEU A 441 8.31 -16.97 -7.72
CA LEU A 441 8.53 -15.55 -8.00
C LEU A 441 9.96 -15.13 -7.71
N THR A 442 10.50 -15.49 -6.55
CA THR A 442 11.87 -15.16 -6.17
C THR A 442 12.89 -15.88 -7.04
N ALA A 443 12.68 -17.16 -7.39
CA ALA A 443 13.54 -17.91 -8.30
C ALA A 443 13.68 -17.21 -9.66
N TRP A 444 12.56 -16.79 -10.26
CA TRP A 444 12.55 -16.07 -11.53
C TRP A 444 13.14 -14.66 -11.40
N LYS A 445 12.57 -13.83 -10.52
CA LYS A 445 12.90 -12.39 -10.46
C LYS A 445 14.32 -12.13 -9.99
N LEU A 446 14.85 -12.91 -9.04
CA LEU A 446 16.27 -12.83 -8.66
C LEU A 446 17.19 -13.42 -9.73
N GLY A 447 16.71 -14.44 -10.46
CA GLY A 447 17.41 -15.06 -11.58
C GLY A 447 17.66 -14.10 -12.74
N LEU A 448 16.73 -13.17 -13.00
CA LEU A 448 16.91 -12.07 -13.96
C LEU A 448 18.15 -11.20 -13.66
N PHE A 449 18.64 -11.18 -12.42
CA PHE A 449 19.80 -10.41 -11.98
C PHE A 449 20.93 -11.29 -11.43
N GLY A 450 20.87 -12.60 -11.67
CA GLY A 450 21.89 -13.57 -11.27
C GLY A 450 22.04 -13.79 -9.75
N ALA A 451 21.07 -13.37 -8.94
CA ALA A 451 21.15 -13.51 -7.49
C ALA A 451 20.75 -14.92 -7.04
N ASN A 452 21.60 -15.55 -6.20
CA ASN A 452 21.37 -16.88 -5.63
C ASN A 452 20.42 -16.79 -4.41
N PRO A 453 19.24 -17.45 -4.42
CA PRO A 453 18.28 -17.43 -3.32
C PRO A 453 18.84 -17.89 -1.97
N ARG A 454 19.75 -18.87 -1.94
CA ARG A 454 20.43 -19.34 -0.71
C ARG A 454 21.56 -18.43 -0.25
N GLY A 455 21.94 -17.46 -1.07
CA GLY A 455 23.08 -16.59 -0.85
C GLY A 455 22.82 -15.46 0.15
N LYS A 456 23.90 -14.71 0.43
CA LYS A 456 23.85 -13.43 1.13
C LYS A 456 24.26 -12.31 0.19
N THR A 457 23.78 -11.11 0.45
CA THR A 457 24.13 -9.90 -0.30
C THR A 457 24.32 -8.72 0.65
N TYR A 458 24.93 -7.65 0.14
CA TYR A 458 25.06 -6.40 0.86
C TYR A 458 24.09 -5.36 0.30
N LEU A 459 23.33 -4.72 1.17
CA LEU A 459 22.56 -3.53 0.84
C LEU A 459 23.03 -2.36 1.70
N LYS A 460 23.03 -1.16 1.12
CA LYS A 460 23.33 0.08 1.84
C LYS A 460 22.03 0.61 2.41
N SER A 461 21.96 0.76 3.74
CA SER A 461 20.79 1.32 4.43
C SER A 461 20.59 2.79 4.03
N GLY A 462 19.37 3.15 3.67
CA GLY A 462 18.88 4.53 3.54
C GLY A 462 18.53 5.19 4.88
N GLY A 463 18.63 4.44 5.98
CA GLY A 463 18.23 4.86 7.32
C GLY A 463 16.93 4.20 7.77
N GLY A 464 16.85 3.86 9.05
CA GLY A 464 15.70 3.24 9.70
C GLY A 464 16.02 2.99 11.17
N ASN A 465 15.08 2.38 11.90
CA ASN A 465 15.23 2.17 13.34
C ASN A 465 16.22 1.05 13.72
N LEU A 466 16.50 0.12 12.79
CA LEU A 466 17.45 -0.98 13.02
C LEU A 466 18.86 -0.68 12.50
N TYR A 467 18.97 0.04 11.39
CA TYR A 467 20.26 0.36 10.76
C TYR A 467 20.36 1.82 10.35
N GLN A 468 21.41 2.48 10.84
CA GLN A 468 21.74 3.84 10.47
C GLN A 468 21.98 3.99 8.96
N LYS A 469 21.65 5.19 8.45
CA LYS A 469 21.87 5.56 7.05
C LYS A 469 23.34 5.38 6.67
N GLY A 470 23.57 4.84 5.48
CA GLY A 470 24.88 4.59 4.92
C GLY A 470 25.53 3.26 5.34
N LYS A 471 24.99 2.55 6.34
CA LYS A 471 25.51 1.25 6.78
C LYS A 471 25.35 0.21 5.67
N ASN A 472 26.44 -0.48 5.31
CA ASN A 472 26.38 -1.67 4.47
C ASN A 472 26.01 -2.88 5.35
N VAL A 473 24.83 -3.45 5.11
CA VAL A 473 24.27 -4.55 5.90
C VAL A 473 24.30 -5.83 5.08
N ARG A 474 24.80 -6.91 5.69
CA ARG A 474 24.84 -8.25 5.09
C ARG A 474 23.52 -8.97 5.39
N LEU A 475 22.72 -9.21 4.36
CA LEU A 475 21.40 -9.82 4.47
C LEU A 475 21.33 -11.11 3.66
N ASN A 476 20.35 -11.96 3.95
CA ASN A 476 20.01 -13.05 3.04
C ASN A 476 19.42 -12.47 1.75
N VAL A 477 19.66 -13.12 0.61
CA VAL A 477 19.08 -12.68 -0.67
C VAL A 477 17.56 -12.72 -0.61
N ILE A 478 16.96 -13.67 0.11
CA ILE A 478 15.55 -13.63 0.50
C ILE A 478 15.48 -13.36 2.00
N SER A 479 15.07 -12.18 2.38
CA SER A 479 14.97 -11.72 3.78
C SER A 479 13.50 -11.45 4.16
N GLY A 480 13.17 -11.54 5.43
CA GLY A 480 11.91 -11.02 5.95
C GLY A 480 12.02 -9.52 6.21
N HIS A 481 10.91 -8.80 6.28
CA HIS A 481 10.94 -7.38 6.61
C HIS A 481 11.74 -7.09 7.90
N ARG A 482 11.49 -7.89 8.94
CA ARG A 482 12.19 -7.80 10.24
C ARG A 482 13.72 -7.89 10.19
N ASP A 483 14.30 -8.39 9.10
CA ASP A 483 15.76 -8.46 8.95
C ASP A 483 16.37 -7.09 8.57
N GLY A 484 15.56 -6.21 7.97
CA GLY A 484 15.94 -4.87 7.52
C GLY A 484 15.41 -3.73 8.39
N TYR A 485 14.36 -3.97 9.17
CA TYR A 485 13.70 -2.98 10.01
C TYR A 485 13.17 -3.64 11.30
N ALA A 486 13.10 -2.95 12.43
CA ALA A 486 12.52 -3.51 13.64
C ALA A 486 10.97 -3.48 13.53
N THR A 487 10.39 -4.60 13.10
CA THR A 487 8.95 -4.82 12.87
C THR A 487 8.59 -6.30 13.11
N GLU A 488 7.33 -6.59 13.40
CA GLU A 488 6.83 -7.96 13.44
C GLU A 488 6.64 -8.56 12.03
N CYS A 489 6.55 -7.74 10.98
CA CYS A 489 6.40 -8.20 9.60
C CYS A 489 7.58 -9.13 9.19
N PRO A 490 7.36 -10.27 8.51
CA PRO A 490 6.12 -10.77 7.89
C PRO A 490 5.22 -11.64 8.80
N GLY A 491 5.38 -11.53 10.11
CA GLY A 491 4.76 -12.42 11.09
C GLY A 491 5.54 -13.71 11.30
N LYS A 492 5.47 -14.26 12.52
CA LYS A 492 6.29 -15.40 12.96
C LYS A 492 6.14 -16.64 12.07
N GLN A 493 4.93 -16.97 11.62
CA GLN A 493 4.69 -18.19 10.86
C GLN A 493 5.24 -18.09 9.42
N LEU A 494 5.09 -16.93 8.77
CA LEU A 494 5.64 -16.72 7.43
C LEU A 494 7.16 -16.55 7.47
N TYR A 495 7.70 -15.86 8.48
CA TYR A 495 9.14 -15.74 8.67
C TYR A 495 9.81 -17.11 8.85
N GLY A 496 9.17 -18.02 9.59
CA GLY A 496 9.64 -19.41 9.75
C GLY A 496 9.67 -20.23 8.45
N LYS A 497 9.13 -19.72 7.34
CA LYS A 497 9.15 -20.37 6.02
C LYS A 497 10.23 -19.84 5.07
N LEU A 498 11.05 -18.88 5.49
CA LEU A 498 12.04 -18.28 4.60
C LEU A 498 13.18 -19.23 4.23
N ASP A 499 13.59 -20.14 5.10
CA ASP A 499 14.61 -21.14 4.77
C ASP A 499 14.12 -22.15 3.71
N ASP A 500 12.87 -22.63 3.86
CA ASP A 500 12.18 -23.45 2.86
C ASP A 500 12.09 -22.71 1.52
N THR A 501 11.71 -21.43 1.57
CA THR A 501 11.57 -20.56 0.39
C THR A 501 12.91 -20.40 -0.34
N ARG A 502 14.00 -20.11 0.39
CA ARG A 502 15.35 -20.01 -0.19
C ARG A 502 15.78 -21.30 -0.86
N SER A 503 15.52 -22.42 -0.19
CA SER A 503 15.89 -23.73 -0.72
C SER A 503 15.11 -24.03 -2.00
N THR A 504 13.79 -23.93 -1.95
CA THR A 504 12.90 -24.20 -3.09
C THR A 504 13.18 -23.27 -4.27
N ALA A 505 13.40 -21.98 -4.02
CA ALA A 505 13.71 -21.01 -5.06
C ALA A 505 15.06 -21.29 -5.74
N ALA A 506 16.06 -21.74 -4.98
CA ALA A 506 17.34 -22.14 -5.55
C ALA A 506 17.22 -23.43 -6.39
N ASP A 507 16.38 -24.39 -5.97
CA ASP A 507 16.10 -25.59 -6.75
C ASP A 507 15.41 -25.24 -8.07
N PHE A 508 14.46 -24.31 -8.06
CA PHE A 508 13.86 -23.79 -9.29
C PHE A 508 14.88 -23.12 -10.22
N GLN A 509 15.91 -22.47 -9.67
CA GLN A 509 17.02 -21.92 -10.47
C GLN A 509 18.02 -22.99 -10.95
N GLY A 510 17.88 -24.25 -10.53
CA GLY A 510 18.81 -25.33 -10.85
C GLY A 510 20.14 -25.24 -10.09
N ARG A 511 20.12 -24.83 -8.81
CA ARG A 511 21.29 -24.63 -7.96
C ARG A 511 21.46 -25.65 -6.85
#